data_AF-A0A0K8QTB0-F1
#
_entry.id   AF-A0A0K8QTB0-F1
#
_cell.length_a   1.000
_cell.length_b   1.000
_cell.length_c   1.000
_cell.angle_alpha   90.00
_cell.angle_beta   90.00
_cell.angle_gamma   90.00
#
_symmetry.space_group_name_H-M   'P 1'
#
loop_
_entity.id
_entity.type
_entity.pdbx_description
1 polymer ?
#
loop_
_entity_poly.entity_id
_entity_poly.type
_entity_poly.pdbx_seq_one_letter_code
_entity_poly.pdbx_strand_id
1 'polypeptide(L)'
;MKRKILIASAFAAFFMVGTSCNSSSKDQQKNNPSEQASLSGTEKSVSVGAEVPTVSIEAGKKLFNTKGCMACHQLDTRLIGPSLKEIAKAYNGDKKGLTNYLKGNAESKVDPAQKALMEPQLAITKAMEAKDLEALVDYILSAK
;
A
#
# COMPACT_ATOMS: atom_id res chain seq x y z
N MET A 1 41.67 27.86 9.65
CA MET A 1 40.34 27.24 9.44
C MET A 1 39.68 27.02 10.79
N LYS A 2 38.51 27.65 11.01
CA LYS A 2 37.52 27.51 12.12
C LYS A 2 36.86 28.88 12.35
N ARG A 3 35.84 29.21 11.56
CA ARG A 3 34.94 30.34 11.83
C ARG A 3 33.71 29.78 12.54
N LYS A 4 33.60 30.05 13.84
CA LYS A 4 32.44 29.70 14.68
C LYS A 4 31.34 30.70 14.37
N ILE A 5 30.20 30.23 13.85
CA ILE A 5 29.01 31.05 13.63
C ILE A 5 28.11 30.87 14.85
N LEU A 6 28.07 31.91 15.67
CA LEU A 6 27.09 32.11 16.74
C LEU A 6 25.95 32.93 16.12
N ILE A 7 24.76 32.34 15.98
CA ILE A 7 23.54 33.11 15.75
C ILE A 7 22.51 32.63 16.78
N ALA A 8 22.41 33.42 17.84
CA ALA A 8 21.29 33.43 18.75
C ALA A 8 20.09 34.04 18.02
N SER A 9 19.01 33.28 17.86
CA SER A 9 17.71 33.82 17.49
C SER A 9 16.75 33.56 18.64
N ALA A 10 16.64 34.57 19.50
CA ALA A 10 15.55 34.71 20.44
C ALA A 10 14.28 35.02 19.65
N PHE A 11 13.26 34.17 19.73
CA PHE A 11 11.89 34.55 19.36
C PHE A 11 10.92 34.04 20.42
N ALA A 12 10.48 35.02 21.23
CA ALA A 12 9.18 35.18 21.85
C ALA A 12 8.57 33.99 22.61
N ALA A 13 8.68 34.07 23.93
CA ALA A 13 7.68 33.55 24.84
C ALA A 13 6.35 34.31 24.62
N PHE A 14 5.28 33.59 24.31
CA PHE A 14 3.91 34.02 24.61
C PHE A 14 3.30 33.04 25.61
N PHE A 15 3.40 33.43 26.88
CA PHE A 15 2.53 32.99 27.97
C PHE A 15 1.06 33.22 27.57
N MET A 16 0.15 32.28 27.84
CA MET A 16 -0.71 32.38 29.04
C MET A 16 -1.74 31.24 29.12
N VAL A 17 -1.82 30.74 30.33
CA VAL A 17 -2.65 29.67 30.89
C VAL A 17 -4.15 29.96 30.78
N GLY A 18 -4.93 28.89 30.58
CA GLY A 18 -6.36 28.84 30.88
C GLY A 18 -6.75 27.45 31.38
N THR A 19 -6.73 27.26 32.69
CA THR A 19 -7.26 26.09 33.39
C THR A 19 -8.78 26.18 33.47
N SER A 20 -9.50 25.09 33.28
CA SER A 20 -10.86 24.94 33.81
C SER A 20 -11.19 23.47 34.02
N CYS A 21 -10.96 23.00 35.24
CA CYS A 21 -11.70 21.87 35.81
C CYS A 21 -13.08 22.37 36.25
N ASN A 22 -14.15 21.67 35.85
CA ASN A 22 -15.34 21.55 36.68
C ASN A 22 -16.00 20.18 36.50
N SER A 23 -16.24 19.53 37.64
CA SER A 23 -16.81 18.19 37.80
C SER A 23 -18.34 18.18 37.75
N SER A 24 -18.88 17.01 37.36
CA SER A 24 -20.15 16.41 37.82
C SER A 24 -21.48 17.13 37.53
N SER A 25 -22.29 16.61 36.59
CA SER A 25 -23.34 15.61 36.87
C SER A 25 -24.51 15.65 35.87
N LYS A 26 -24.89 14.43 35.47
CA LYS A 26 -26.21 13.93 35.03
C LYS A 26 -26.65 14.00 33.56
N ASP A 27 -26.67 12.76 33.05
CA ASP A 27 -27.72 12.09 32.27
C ASP A 27 -27.82 12.44 30.78
N GLN A 28 -27.93 11.49 29.85
CA GLN A 28 -27.81 10.03 29.78
C GLN A 28 -27.74 9.78 28.27
N GLN A 29 -26.70 9.13 27.76
CA GLN A 29 -26.61 7.68 27.57
C GLN A 29 -27.36 7.17 26.34
N LYS A 30 -26.60 6.55 25.44
CA LYS A 30 -26.63 5.11 25.08
C LYS A 30 -26.02 5.01 23.67
N ASN A 31 -25.00 4.22 23.39
CA ASN A 31 -24.44 3.07 24.10
C ASN A 31 -23.04 2.76 23.53
N ASN A 32 -22.25 2.11 24.35
CA ASN A 32 -20.86 1.69 24.18
C ASN A 32 -20.87 0.12 24.24
N PRO A 33 -19.74 -0.58 24.34
CA PRO A 33 -18.82 -1.03 23.28
C PRO A 33 -18.61 -2.57 23.29
N SER A 34 -17.58 -2.98 22.55
CA SER A 34 -16.71 -4.14 22.78
C SER A 34 -17.09 -5.48 22.16
N GLU A 35 -16.20 -5.89 21.26
CA GLU A 35 -15.42 -7.14 21.31
C GLU A 35 -16.17 -8.48 21.37
N GLN A 36 -15.91 -9.31 20.35
CA GLN A 36 -15.33 -10.66 20.44
C GLN A 36 -15.87 -11.56 19.31
N ALA A 37 -14.94 -12.33 18.73
CA ALA A 37 -15.11 -13.69 18.19
C ALA A 37 -15.92 -13.95 16.89
N SER A 38 -15.15 -14.35 15.87
CA SER A 38 -15.13 -15.71 15.28
C SER A 38 -16.30 -16.23 14.43
N LEU A 39 -15.86 -17.00 13.40
CA LEU A 39 -16.52 -18.06 12.63
C LEU A 39 -17.31 -17.71 11.36
N SER A 40 -16.62 -17.98 10.25
CA SER A 40 -16.96 -19.01 9.25
C SER A 40 -18.33 -18.99 8.61
N GLY A 41 -18.33 -18.76 7.29
CA GLY A 41 -19.45 -18.94 6.39
C GLY A 41 -18.99 -19.05 4.95
N THR A 42 -18.43 -20.21 4.60
CA THR A 42 -18.51 -20.81 3.26
C THR A 42 -20.01 -20.87 2.86
N GLU A 43 -20.51 -20.69 1.64
CA GLU A 43 -20.07 -20.95 0.28
C GLU A 43 -21.04 -20.27 -0.71
N LYS A 44 -20.64 -20.24 -1.99
CA LYS A 44 -21.48 -20.49 -3.20
C LYS A 44 -21.65 -19.32 -4.18
N SER A 45 -20.71 -19.34 -5.15
CA SER A 45 -20.92 -19.44 -6.60
C SER A 45 -22.11 -18.71 -7.24
N VAL A 46 -21.77 -17.76 -8.12
CA VAL A 46 -22.50 -17.53 -9.38
C VAL A 46 -21.48 -17.33 -10.52
N SER A 47 -21.86 -17.85 -11.69
CA SER A 47 -21.06 -18.02 -12.90
C SER A 47 -21.38 -16.98 -13.98
N VAL A 48 -20.36 -16.73 -14.82
CA VAL A 48 -20.29 -16.14 -16.17
C VAL A 48 -20.44 -14.62 -16.36
N GLY A 49 -19.39 -14.03 -16.92
CA GLY A 49 -19.43 -12.79 -17.70
C GLY A 49 -18.03 -12.20 -17.89
N ALA A 50 -17.51 -12.17 -19.11
CA ALA A 50 -16.23 -11.55 -19.44
C ALA A 50 -16.34 -10.03 -19.35
N GLU A 51 -16.37 -9.52 -18.13
CA GLU A 51 -16.23 -8.12 -17.78
C GLU A 51 -15.09 -8.05 -16.78
N VAL A 52 -13.92 -7.57 -17.22
CA VAL A 52 -12.73 -7.45 -16.36
C VAL A 52 -13.13 -6.58 -15.15
N PRO A 53 -12.83 -6.99 -13.91
CA PRO A 53 -13.45 -6.43 -12.74
C PRO A 53 -12.82 -5.07 -12.48
N THR A 54 -13.52 -3.99 -12.80
CA THR A 54 -13.12 -2.64 -12.38
C THR A 54 -12.90 -2.57 -10.85
N VAL A 55 -13.63 -3.41 -10.11
CA VAL A 55 -13.50 -3.62 -8.66
C VAL A 55 -12.14 -4.22 -8.24
N SER A 56 -11.49 -5.06 -9.06
CA SER A 56 -10.16 -5.62 -8.73
C SER A 56 -9.05 -4.59 -8.97
N ILE A 57 -9.18 -3.78 -10.02
CA ILE A 57 -8.19 -2.74 -10.37
C ILE A 57 -8.13 -1.63 -9.30
N GLU A 58 -9.29 -1.13 -8.85
CA GLU A 58 -9.31 -0.06 -7.85
C GLU A 58 -8.80 -0.55 -6.47
N ALA A 59 -9.18 -1.77 -6.08
CA ALA A 59 -8.64 -2.41 -4.88
C ALA A 59 -7.11 -2.60 -4.98
N GLY A 60 -6.62 -3.06 -6.14
CA GLY A 60 -5.19 -3.20 -6.43
C GLY A 60 -4.44 -1.88 -6.35
N LYS A 61 -5.01 -0.80 -6.90
CA LYS A 61 -4.46 0.55 -6.81
C LYS A 61 -4.36 1.03 -5.35
N LYS A 62 -5.40 0.80 -4.55
CA LYS A 62 -5.38 1.12 -3.12
C LYS A 62 -4.29 0.34 -2.38
N LEU A 63 -4.15 -0.95 -2.66
CA LEU A 63 -3.08 -1.78 -2.08
C LEU A 63 -1.70 -1.27 -2.49
N PHE A 64 -1.47 -1.03 -3.77
CA PHE A 64 -0.22 -0.49 -4.31
C PHE A 64 0.19 0.81 -3.61
N ASN A 65 -0.77 1.69 -3.37
CA ASN A 65 -0.54 2.96 -2.70
C ASN A 65 -0.24 2.78 -1.21
N THR A 66 -1.10 2.04 -0.51
CA THR A 66 -1.02 1.87 0.95
C THR A 66 0.17 1.01 1.40
N LYS A 67 0.67 0.13 0.54
CA LYS A 67 1.88 -0.67 0.78
C LYS A 67 3.16 0.05 0.34
N GLY A 68 3.06 1.30 -0.12
CA GLY A 68 4.21 2.14 -0.44
C GLY A 68 4.90 1.83 -1.77
N CYS A 69 4.30 0.99 -2.63
CA CYS A 69 4.89 0.59 -3.91
C CYS A 69 5.13 1.81 -4.84
N MET A 70 4.25 2.82 -4.75
CA MET A 70 4.35 4.07 -5.51
C MET A 70 5.63 4.87 -5.24
N ALA A 71 6.29 4.65 -4.09
CA ALA A 71 7.52 5.38 -3.76
C ALA A 71 8.66 5.07 -4.74
N CYS A 72 8.65 3.87 -5.34
CA CYS A 72 9.66 3.43 -6.29
C CYS A 72 9.12 3.21 -7.70
N HIS A 73 7.84 2.85 -7.83
CA HIS A 73 7.21 2.48 -9.09
C HIS A 73 6.13 3.50 -9.48
N GLN A 74 6.44 4.38 -10.42
CA GLN A 74 5.47 5.32 -10.96
C GLN A 74 4.72 4.73 -12.15
N LEU A 75 3.61 5.35 -12.55
CA LEU A 75 2.80 4.86 -13.66
C LEU A 75 3.60 4.77 -14.97
N ASP A 76 4.27 5.87 -15.32
CA ASP A 76 4.87 6.08 -16.66
C ASP A 76 6.37 6.40 -16.62
N THR A 77 6.92 6.66 -15.43
CA THR A 77 8.29 7.15 -15.28
C THR A 77 9.12 6.17 -14.49
N ARG A 78 10.26 5.80 -15.05
CA ARG A 78 11.28 5.06 -14.33
C ARG A 78 12.03 6.00 -13.38
N LEU A 79 11.99 5.72 -12.09
CA LEU A 79 12.72 6.46 -11.06
C LEU A 79 13.67 5.51 -10.34
N ILE A 80 13.22 4.95 -9.22
CA ILE A 80 13.97 3.94 -8.46
C ILE A 80 13.70 2.56 -9.05
N GLY A 81 12.44 2.23 -9.26
CA GLY A 81 12.02 1.02 -9.98
C GLY A 81 11.53 1.34 -11.40
N PRO A 82 11.32 0.30 -12.22
CA PRO A 82 10.63 0.43 -13.50
C PRO A 82 9.22 0.98 -13.32
N SER A 83 8.74 1.71 -14.32
CA SER A 83 7.37 2.18 -14.38
C SER A 83 6.37 1.01 -14.45
N LEU A 84 5.13 1.25 -14.04
CA LEU A 84 4.05 0.27 -14.19
C LEU A 84 3.83 -0.10 -15.65
N LYS A 85 3.95 0.86 -16.59
CA LYS A 85 3.92 0.58 -18.03
C LYS A 85 5.01 -0.38 -18.49
N GLU A 86 6.25 -0.20 -18.02
CA GLU A 86 7.35 -1.14 -18.34
C GLU A 86 7.06 -2.54 -17.79
N ILE A 87 6.56 -2.64 -16.54
CA ILE A 87 6.21 -3.92 -15.92
C ILE A 87 5.05 -4.59 -16.68
N ALA A 88 3.99 -3.85 -16.97
CA ALA A 88 2.83 -4.35 -17.71
C ALA A 88 3.21 -4.87 -19.10
N LYS A 89 4.10 -4.15 -19.80
CA LYS A 89 4.63 -4.58 -21.10
C LYS A 89 5.45 -5.87 -20.98
N ALA A 90 6.34 -5.98 -19.99
CA ALA A 90 7.18 -7.16 -19.80
C ALA A 90 6.40 -8.43 -19.42
N TYR A 91 5.26 -8.26 -18.74
CA TYR A 91 4.37 -9.35 -18.32
C TYR A 91 3.06 -9.39 -19.12
N ASN A 92 3.02 -8.80 -20.32
CA ASN A 92 1.81 -8.76 -21.14
C ASN A 92 1.31 -10.18 -21.43
N GLY A 93 0.06 -10.47 -21.07
CA GLY A 93 -0.53 -11.81 -21.17
C GLY A 93 0.01 -12.84 -20.16
N ASP A 94 0.94 -12.47 -19.27
CA ASP A 94 1.56 -13.36 -18.28
C ASP A 94 1.28 -12.93 -16.84
N LYS A 95 -0.01 -12.89 -16.50
CA LYS A 95 -0.49 -12.66 -15.12
C LYS A 95 0.13 -13.63 -14.12
N LYS A 96 0.25 -14.91 -14.50
CA LYS A 96 0.81 -15.97 -13.64
C LYS A 96 2.29 -15.73 -13.35
N GLY A 97 3.07 -15.31 -14.34
CA GLY A 97 4.48 -14.98 -14.17
C GLY A 97 4.69 -13.80 -13.21
N LEU A 98 3.89 -12.73 -13.33
CA LEU A 98 3.98 -11.60 -12.40
C LEU A 98 3.60 -12.02 -10.98
N THR A 99 2.52 -12.79 -10.82
CA THR A 99 2.12 -13.36 -9.51
C THR A 99 3.23 -14.21 -8.91
N ASN A 100 3.89 -15.07 -9.71
CA ASN A 100 4.98 -15.92 -9.22
C ASN A 100 6.20 -15.10 -8.80
N TYR A 101 6.55 -14.05 -9.55
CA TYR A 101 7.62 -13.13 -9.16
C TYR A 101 7.31 -12.43 -7.83
N LEU A 102 6.08 -11.90 -7.68
CA LEU A 102 5.67 -11.24 -6.44
C LEU A 102 5.60 -12.20 -5.24
N LYS A 103 5.40 -13.50 -5.46
CA LYS A 103 5.55 -14.55 -4.43
C LYS A 103 7.00 -14.97 -4.19
N GLY A 104 7.96 -14.44 -4.93
CA GLY A 104 9.37 -14.82 -4.87
C GLY A 104 9.67 -16.22 -5.41
N ASN A 105 8.81 -16.74 -6.28
CA ASN A 105 8.92 -18.06 -6.91
C ASN A 105 9.44 -18.00 -8.35
N ALA A 106 9.78 -16.80 -8.83
CA ALA A 106 10.32 -16.56 -10.17
C ALA A 106 11.26 -15.36 -10.15
N GLU A 107 12.08 -15.21 -11.17
CA GLU A 107 12.91 -14.03 -11.37
C GLU A 107 12.14 -12.91 -12.08
N SER A 108 12.63 -11.67 -11.95
CA SER A 108 12.04 -10.51 -12.65
C SER A 108 12.32 -10.60 -14.14
N LYS A 109 11.30 -10.28 -14.96
CA LYS A 109 11.45 -10.13 -16.42
C LYS A 109 11.86 -8.73 -16.86
N VAL A 110 11.93 -7.77 -15.94
CA VAL A 110 12.07 -6.34 -16.28
C VAL A 110 13.52 -5.88 -16.19
N ASP A 111 14.14 -6.03 -15.02
CA ASP A 111 15.52 -5.61 -14.81
C ASP A 111 16.22 -6.43 -13.69
N PRO A 112 17.15 -7.32 -14.06
CA PRO A 112 17.95 -8.08 -13.10
C PRO A 112 18.89 -7.22 -12.24
N ALA A 113 19.36 -6.06 -12.74
CA ALA A 113 20.31 -5.21 -12.01
C ALA A 113 19.69 -4.58 -10.76
N GLN A 114 18.36 -4.45 -10.73
CA GLN A 114 17.62 -3.89 -9.59
C GLN A 114 17.05 -4.95 -8.65
N LYS A 115 17.37 -6.23 -8.85
CA LYS A 115 16.90 -7.36 -8.03
C LYS A 115 17.14 -7.12 -6.54
N ALA A 116 18.34 -6.68 -6.17
CA ALA A 116 18.72 -6.42 -4.78
C ALA A 116 17.87 -5.33 -4.08
N LEU A 117 17.26 -4.41 -4.84
CA LEU A 117 16.39 -3.37 -4.29
C LEU A 117 14.96 -3.88 -4.08
N MET A 118 14.44 -4.68 -5.01
CA MET A 118 13.06 -5.16 -4.99
C MET A 118 12.86 -6.43 -4.14
N GLU A 119 13.87 -7.31 -4.07
CA GLU A 119 13.75 -8.61 -3.41
C GLU A 119 13.34 -8.53 -1.92
N PRO A 120 13.87 -7.61 -1.09
CA PRO A 120 13.38 -7.45 0.28
C PRO A 120 11.90 -7.06 0.36
N GLN A 121 11.40 -6.32 -0.65
CA GLN A 121 10.01 -5.86 -0.69
C GLN A 121 9.02 -6.99 -0.99
N LEU A 122 9.49 -8.12 -1.54
CA LEU A 122 8.65 -9.29 -1.79
C LEU A 122 8.10 -9.92 -0.50
N ALA A 123 8.69 -9.62 0.67
CA ALA A 123 8.11 -10.00 1.95
C ALA A 123 6.67 -9.46 2.11
N ILE A 124 6.40 -8.25 1.58
CA ILE A 124 5.09 -7.61 1.66
C ILE A 124 4.06 -8.41 0.84
N THR A 125 4.41 -8.78 -0.40
CA THR A 125 3.50 -9.48 -1.32
C THR A 125 3.36 -10.97 -1.03
N LYS A 126 4.38 -11.60 -0.45
CA LYS A 126 4.31 -12.99 0.07
C LYS A 126 3.33 -13.14 1.23
N ALA A 127 3.16 -12.09 2.03
CA ALA A 127 2.24 -12.06 3.17
C ALA A 127 0.81 -11.63 2.78
N MET A 128 0.54 -11.34 1.50
CA MET A 128 -0.81 -10.97 1.06
C MET A 128 -1.69 -12.20 0.88
N GLU A 129 -2.97 -12.04 1.20
CA GLU A 129 -4.01 -12.97 0.80
C GLU A 129 -4.07 -13.10 -0.72
N ALA A 130 -4.47 -14.28 -1.22
CA ALA A 130 -4.45 -14.56 -2.66
C ALA A 130 -5.28 -13.55 -3.48
N LYS A 131 -6.44 -13.14 -2.94
CA LYS A 131 -7.34 -12.16 -3.56
C LYS A 131 -6.71 -10.76 -3.65
N ASP A 132 -5.99 -10.34 -2.62
CA ASP A 132 -5.34 -9.03 -2.57
C ASP A 132 -4.15 -8.97 -3.53
N LEU A 133 -3.37 -10.04 -3.57
CA LEU A 133 -2.26 -10.16 -4.53
C LEU A 133 -2.78 -10.18 -5.97
N GLU A 134 -3.89 -10.87 -6.24
CA GLU A 134 -4.51 -10.88 -7.56
C GLU A 134 -4.96 -9.47 -7.98
N ALA A 135 -5.64 -8.74 -7.09
CA ALA A 135 -6.04 -7.36 -7.34
C ALA A 135 -4.84 -6.45 -7.63
N LEU A 136 -3.75 -6.58 -6.85
CA LEU A 136 -2.50 -5.84 -7.07
C LEU A 136 -1.90 -6.13 -8.45
N VAL A 137 -1.85 -7.40 -8.85
CA VAL A 137 -1.34 -7.83 -10.16
C VAL A 137 -2.20 -7.28 -11.28
N ASP A 138 -3.52 -7.34 -11.15
CA ASP A 138 -4.44 -6.79 -12.16
C ASP A 138 -4.24 -5.28 -12.33
N TYR A 139 -4.09 -4.54 -11.22
CA TYR A 139 -3.78 -3.12 -11.27
C TYR A 139 -2.47 -2.84 -12.02
N ILE A 140 -1.38 -3.55 -11.69
CA ILE A 140 -0.09 -3.38 -12.36
C ILE A 140 -0.22 -3.63 -13.87
N LEU A 141 -0.89 -4.71 -14.27
CA LEU A 141 -1.06 -5.09 -15.69
C LEU A 141 -2.05 -4.19 -16.45
N SER A 142 -2.88 -3.42 -15.74
CA SER A 142 -3.78 -2.45 -16.36
C SER A 142 -3.08 -1.19 -16.87
N ALA A 143 -1.84 -0.93 -16.44
CA ALA A 143 -1.03 0.20 -16.87
C ALA A 143 -0.48 -0.02 -18.29
N LYS A 144 -1.35 0.11 -19.30
CA LYS A 144 -1.01 0.02 -20.72
C LYS A 144 -0.50 1.36 -21.28
#